data_AF-A0A9X1T567-F1
#
_entry.id   AF-A0A9X1T567-F1
#
_cell.length_a   1.000
_cell.length_b   1.000
_cell.length_c   1.000
_cell.angle_alpha   90.00
_cell.angle_beta   90.00
_cell.angle_gamma   90.00
#
_symmetry.space_group_name_H-M   'P 1'
#
loop_
_entity.id
_entity.type
_entity.pdbx_description
1 polymer ?
#
loop_
_entity_poly.entity_id
_entity_poly.type
_entity_poly.pdbx_seq_one_letter_code
_entity_poly.pdbx_strand_id
1 'polypeptide(L)'
;MATERQKRIMRAVTATIPRAPFIDAEAIREAARSRHMRSLSAEAAVWLAAVARIRHEHTDYDVLMDDGYDKDAARFFVADDINAVLDRWGAKRRLDPNEAGDDEIADSVEQSFEE
;
A
#
# COMPACT_ATOMS: atom_id res chain seq x y z
N MET A 1 -2.23 23.50 13.15
CA MET A 1 -3.44 22.64 13.00
C MET A 1 -3.24 21.70 11.83
N ALA A 2 -3.69 20.45 11.93
CA ALA A 2 -3.61 19.51 10.82
C ALA A 2 -4.58 19.93 9.69
N THR A 3 -4.16 19.77 8.43
CA THR A 3 -5.00 20.07 7.26
C THR A 3 -6.18 19.10 7.16
N GLU A 4 -7.24 19.49 6.44
CA GLU A 4 -8.39 18.59 6.23
C GLU A 4 -7.97 17.27 5.55
N ARG A 5 -6.99 17.32 4.64
CA ARG A 5 -6.43 16.11 4.02
C ARG A 5 -5.73 15.22 5.05
N GLN A 6 -4.92 15.79 5.95
CA GLN A 6 -4.25 15.04 7.02
C GLN A 6 -5.27 14.38 7.96
N LYS A 7 -6.34 15.08 8.33
CA LYS A 7 -7.43 14.52 9.14
C LYS A 7 -8.13 13.35 8.45
N ARG A 8 -8.40 13.46 7.15
CA ARG A 8 -8.99 12.37 6.36
C ARG A 8 -8.07 11.15 6.29
N ILE A 9 -6.77 11.35 6.09
CA ILE A 9 -5.79 10.25 6.08
C ILE A 9 -5.71 9.57 7.43
N MET A 10 -5.66 10.32 8.54
CA MET A 10 -5.66 9.72 9.88
C MET A 10 -6.89 8.84 10.11
N ARG A 11 -8.08 9.31 9.69
CA ARG A 11 -9.32 8.52 9.77
C ARG A 11 -9.27 7.29 8.87
N ALA A 12 -8.78 7.43 7.64
CA ALA A 12 -8.65 6.32 6.70
C ALA A 12 -7.71 5.24 7.23
N VAL A 13 -6.55 5.60 7.80
CA VAL A 13 -5.62 4.62 8.42
C VAL A 13 -6.31 3.84 9.54
N THR A 14 -7.01 4.52 10.45
CA THR A 14 -7.74 3.84 11.53
C THR A 14 -8.88 2.96 11.00
N ALA A 15 -9.51 3.34 9.89
CA ALA A 15 -10.59 2.57 9.28
C ALA A 15 -10.07 1.33 8.52
N THR A 16 -8.92 1.46 7.84
CA THR A 16 -8.36 0.41 6.98
C THR A 16 -7.51 -0.58 7.77
N ILE A 17 -6.66 -0.11 8.70
CA ILE A 17 -5.69 -0.95 9.42
C ILE A 17 -5.65 -0.59 10.92
N PRO A 18 -6.75 -0.83 11.65
CA PRO A 18 -6.90 -0.38 13.05
C PRO A 18 -5.88 -0.97 14.03
N ARG A 19 -5.25 -2.11 13.69
CA ARG A 19 -4.31 -2.83 14.57
C ARG A 19 -2.86 -2.79 14.07
N ALA A 20 -2.57 -1.97 13.05
CA ALA A 20 -1.20 -1.84 12.57
C ALA A 20 -0.26 -1.28 13.66
N PRO A 21 0.99 -1.78 13.75
CA PRO A 21 2.01 -1.20 14.61
C PRO A 21 2.21 0.29 14.32
N PHE A 22 2.62 1.05 15.33
CA PHE A 22 2.78 2.51 15.20
C PHE A 22 3.77 2.89 14.08
N ILE A 23 4.88 2.17 13.97
CA ILE A 23 5.92 2.44 12.96
C ILE A 23 5.35 2.30 11.54
N ASP A 24 4.62 1.20 11.27
CA ASP A 24 3.99 0.98 9.97
C ASP A 24 2.87 1.99 9.70
N ALA A 25 2.01 2.24 10.69
CA ALA A 25 0.91 3.19 10.55
C ALA A 25 1.42 4.61 10.25
N GLU A 26 2.53 5.04 10.84
CA GLU A 26 3.11 6.36 10.58
C GLU A 26 3.79 6.43 9.21
N ALA A 27 4.53 5.38 8.81
CA ALA A 27 5.10 5.28 7.47
C ALA A 27 4.00 5.35 6.38
N ILE A 28 2.88 4.66 6.58
CA ILE A 28 1.73 4.66 5.67
C ILE A 28 1.09 6.06 5.61
N ARG A 29 0.96 6.77 6.74
CA ARG A 29 0.46 8.14 6.75
C ARG A 29 1.35 9.08 5.95
N GLU A 30 2.66 8.96 6.09
CA GLU A 30 3.59 9.82 5.37
C GLU A 30 3.58 9.52 3.87
N ALA A 31 3.62 8.23 3.49
CA ALA A 31 3.50 7.81 2.09
C ALA A 31 2.18 8.29 1.45
N ALA A 32 1.04 8.12 2.12
CA ALA A 32 -0.26 8.63 1.63
C ALA A 32 -0.32 10.17 1.52
N ARG A 33 0.64 10.89 2.14
CA ARG A 33 0.77 12.35 2.09
C ARG A 33 1.71 12.87 1.01
N SER A 34 2.38 11.97 0.31
CA SER A 34 3.26 12.31 -0.80
C SER A 34 2.56 13.15 -1.86
N ARG A 35 3.35 13.89 -2.64
CA ARG A 35 2.83 14.77 -3.70
C ARG A 35 2.10 13.98 -4.79
N HIS A 36 2.59 12.80 -5.15
CA HIS A 36 2.04 11.96 -6.21
C HIS A 36 0.70 11.31 -5.80
N MET A 37 0.44 11.12 -4.51
CA MET A 37 -0.84 10.60 -4.00
C MET A 37 -1.92 11.68 -3.80
N ARG A 38 -1.66 12.95 -4.16
CA ARG A 38 -2.61 14.06 -3.90
C ARG A 38 -3.86 14.05 -4.77
N SER A 39 -3.78 13.47 -5.96
CA SER A 39 -4.92 13.31 -6.89
C SER A 39 -5.90 12.23 -6.41
N LEU A 40 -5.43 11.28 -5.60
CA LEU A 40 -6.22 10.18 -5.08
C LEU A 40 -7.06 10.58 -3.86
N SER A 41 -8.13 9.81 -3.62
CA SER A 41 -8.85 9.89 -2.35
C SER A 41 -7.93 9.47 -1.18
N ALA A 42 -8.24 9.95 0.03
CA ALA A 42 -7.46 9.59 1.21
C ALA A 42 -7.50 8.07 1.49
N GLU A 43 -8.61 7.41 1.19
CA GLU A 43 -8.78 5.96 1.35
C GLU A 43 -7.92 5.19 0.35
N ALA A 44 -7.94 5.57 -0.94
CA ALA A 44 -7.11 4.95 -1.97
C ALA A 44 -5.62 5.15 -1.69
N ALA A 45 -5.20 6.37 -1.34
CA ALA A 45 -3.81 6.65 -0.99
C ALA A 45 -3.32 5.83 0.21
N VAL A 46 -4.18 5.64 1.24
CA VAL A 46 -3.84 4.80 2.40
C VAL A 46 -3.79 3.33 2.04
N TRP A 47 -4.71 2.85 1.19
CA TRP A 47 -4.70 1.46 0.73
C TRP A 47 -3.41 1.14 -0.04
N LEU A 48 -3.06 1.95 -1.04
CA LEU A 48 -1.84 1.77 -1.83
C LEU A 48 -0.58 1.86 -0.96
N ALA A 49 -0.51 2.86 -0.08
CA ALA A 49 0.60 2.99 0.85
C ALA A 49 0.72 1.80 1.83
N ALA A 50 -0.40 1.23 2.27
CA ALA A 50 -0.41 0.06 3.14
C ALA A 50 0.07 -1.19 2.40
N VAL A 51 -0.43 -1.45 1.18
CA VAL A 51 0.00 -2.59 0.37
C VAL A 51 1.48 -2.49 0.04
N ALA A 52 1.95 -1.32 -0.41
CA ALA A 52 3.37 -1.10 -0.70
C ALA A 52 4.25 -1.31 0.54
N ARG A 53 3.85 -0.75 1.70
CA ARG A 53 4.57 -0.94 2.97
C ARG A 53 4.69 -2.42 3.33
N ILE A 54 3.59 -3.17 3.22
CA ILE A 54 3.57 -4.59 3.56
C ILE A 54 4.44 -5.38 2.58
N ARG A 55 4.35 -5.08 1.28
CA ARG A 55 5.14 -5.72 0.22
C ARG A 55 6.64 -5.58 0.45
N HIS A 56 7.12 -4.40 0.83
CA HIS A 56 8.57 -4.20 1.00
C HIS A 56 9.10 -4.64 2.38
N GLU A 57 8.28 -4.55 3.44
CA GLU A 57 8.79 -4.72 4.82
C GLU A 57 8.35 -6.02 5.49
N HIS A 58 7.30 -6.66 4.98
CA HIS A 58 6.70 -7.84 5.59
C HIS A 58 6.63 -9.04 4.64
N THR A 59 7.20 -8.93 3.44
CA THR A 59 7.29 -10.05 2.48
C THR A 59 8.66 -10.11 1.81
N ASP A 60 8.94 -11.22 1.13
CA ASP A 60 10.19 -11.44 0.41
C ASP A 60 10.21 -10.78 -0.98
N TYR A 61 9.38 -9.75 -1.23
CA TYR A 61 9.27 -9.12 -2.55
C TYR A 61 10.61 -8.60 -3.05
N ASP A 62 11.36 -7.88 -2.22
CA ASP A 62 12.65 -7.30 -2.60
C ASP A 62 13.68 -8.41 -2.89
N VAL A 63 13.60 -9.55 -2.19
CA VAL A 63 14.44 -10.72 -2.44
C VAL A 63 14.09 -11.35 -3.79
N LEU A 64 12.81 -11.52 -4.10
CA LEU A 64 12.36 -12.05 -5.40
C LEU A 64 12.80 -11.15 -6.55
N MET A 65 12.76 -9.83 -6.36
CA MET A 65 13.26 -8.86 -7.35
C MET A 65 14.78 -9.00 -7.55
N ASP A 66 15.55 -9.14 -6.48
CA ASP A 66 17.01 -9.35 -6.54
C ASP A 66 17.39 -10.69 -7.19
N ASP A 67 16.55 -11.73 -7.00
CA ASP A 67 16.69 -13.05 -7.63
C ASP A 67 16.31 -13.05 -9.13
N GLY A 68 15.85 -11.92 -9.65
CA GLY A 68 15.55 -11.73 -11.08
C GLY A 68 14.16 -12.18 -11.49
N TYR A 69 13.23 -12.31 -10.55
CA TYR A 69 11.82 -12.51 -10.89
C TYR A 69 11.24 -11.25 -11.54
N ASP A 70 10.31 -11.45 -12.46
CA ASP A 70 9.51 -10.36 -13.00
C ASP A 70 8.58 -9.78 -11.92
N LYS A 71 8.24 -8.49 -12.03
CA LYS A 71 7.37 -7.79 -11.08
C LYS A 71 6.04 -8.49 -10.89
N ASP A 72 5.41 -8.96 -11.96
CA ASP A 72 4.09 -9.60 -11.89
C ASP A 72 4.18 -10.95 -11.17
N ALA A 73 5.25 -11.72 -11.44
CA ALA A 73 5.52 -12.96 -10.74
C ALA A 73 5.79 -12.72 -9.25
N ALA A 74 6.64 -11.76 -8.92
CA ALA A 74 6.96 -11.41 -7.54
C ALA A 74 5.71 -10.96 -6.77
N ARG A 75 4.88 -10.08 -7.36
CA ARG A 75 3.60 -9.63 -6.80
C ARG A 75 2.65 -10.79 -6.55
N PHE A 76 2.55 -11.73 -7.49
CA PHE A 76 1.70 -12.91 -7.35
C PHE A 76 2.14 -13.78 -6.16
N PHE A 77 3.45 -14.04 -6.00
CA PHE A 77 3.96 -14.87 -4.91
C PHE A 77 3.73 -14.26 -3.52
N VAL A 78 3.88 -12.94 -3.38
CA VAL A 78 3.74 -12.27 -2.07
C VAL A 78 2.31 -11.88 -1.73
N ALA A 79 1.34 -12.04 -2.64
CA ALA A 79 -0.03 -11.58 -2.43
C ALA A 79 -0.70 -12.23 -1.21
N ASP A 80 -0.46 -13.52 -0.98
CA ASP A 80 -0.99 -14.24 0.19
C ASP A 80 -0.36 -13.73 1.49
N ASP A 81 0.95 -13.47 1.49
CA ASP A 81 1.64 -12.89 2.66
C ASP A 81 1.14 -11.47 2.96
N ILE A 82 0.91 -10.66 1.91
CA ILE A 82 0.30 -9.33 2.05
C ILE A 82 -1.07 -9.46 2.73
N ASN A 83 -1.92 -10.36 2.24
CA ASN A 83 -3.24 -10.61 2.80
C ASN A 83 -3.18 -11.10 4.25
N ALA A 84 -2.21 -11.94 4.61
CA ALA A 84 -2.01 -12.41 5.98
C ALA A 84 -1.66 -11.26 6.94
N VAL A 85 -0.86 -10.29 6.50
CA VAL A 85 -0.52 -9.09 7.30
C VAL A 85 -1.71 -8.15 7.39
N LEU A 86 -2.43 -7.90 6.29
CA LEU A 86 -3.65 -7.10 6.26
C LEU A 86 -4.71 -7.67 7.21
N ASP A 87 -4.94 -8.98 7.20
CA ASP A 87 -5.86 -9.65 8.11
C ASP A 87 -5.43 -9.50 9.58
N ARG A 88 -4.13 -9.62 9.87
CA ARG A 88 -3.58 -9.37 11.21
C ARG A 88 -3.81 -7.94 11.69
N TRP A 89 -3.70 -6.96 10.78
CA TRP A 89 -3.95 -5.55 11.08
C TRP A 89 -5.44 -5.19 11.09
N GLY A 90 -6.33 -6.14 10.76
CA GLY A 90 -7.77 -5.99 10.81
C GLY A 90 -8.36 -5.27 9.60
N ALA A 91 -7.71 -5.38 8.43
CA ALA A 91 -8.23 -4.83 7.20
C ALA A 91 -9.51 -5.56 6.76
N LYS A 92 -10.47 -4.77 6.26
CA LYS A 92 -11.72 -5.28 5.70
C LYS A 92 -11.62 -5.62 4.21
N ARG A 93 -10.60 -5.08 3.55
CA ARG A 93 -10.31 -5.27 2.13
C ARG A 93 -9.12 -6.22 2.01
N ARG A 94 -9.18 -7.12 1.04
CA ARG A 94 -8.10 -8.02 0.64
C ARG A 94 -7.56 -7.60 -0.72
N LEU A 95 -6.31 -7.94 -0.97
CA LEU A 95 -5.66 -7.83 -2.27
C LEU A 95 -6.00 -9.08 -3.08
N ASP A 96 -6.50 -8.90 -4.31
CA ASP A 96 -6.66 -10.00 -5.26
C ASP A 96 -5.50 -9.94 -6.26
N PRO A 97 -4.61 -10.96 -6.30
CA PRO A 97 -3.47 -10.98 -7.23
C PRO A 97 -3.86 -11.04 -8.71
N ASN A 98 -5.13 -11.33 -9.02
CA ASN A 98 -5.64 -11.43 -10.38
C ASN A 98 -6.50 -10.21 -10.78
N GLU A 99 -6.75 -9.27 -9.88
CA GLU A 99 -7.50 -8.05 -10.15
C GLU A 99 -6.55 -6.89 -10.52
N ALA A 100 -6.31 -6.70 -11.82
CA ALA A 100 -5.41 -5.65 -12.34
C ALA A 100 -5.78 -4.21 -11.94
N GLY A 101 -7.00 -3.96 -11.45
CA GLY A 101 -7.55 -2.61 -11.29
C GLY A 101 -6.97 -1.75 -10.16
N ASP A 102 -6.38 -2.34 -9.13
CA ASP A 102 -5.72 -1.60 -8.04
C ASP A 102 -4.23 -1.34 -8.34
N ASP A 103 -3.56 -2.32 -8.94
CA ASP A 103 -2.14 -2.24 -9.29
C ASP A 103 -1.91 -1.39 -10.54
N GLU A 104 -2.81 -1.35 -11.54
CA GLU A 104 -2.71 -0.44 -12.70
C GLU A 104 -2.71 1.04 -12.28
N ILE A 105 -3.42 1.39 -11.20
CA ILE A 105 -3.41 2.76 -10.66
C ILE A 105 -2.08 3.05 -9.96
N ALA A 106 -1.53 2.09 -9.21
CA ALA A 106 -0.21 2.23 -8.59
C ALA A 106 0.89 2.35 -9.64
N ASP A 107 0.89 1.47 -10.63
CA ASP A 107 1.84 1.47 -11.75
C ASP A 107 1.68 2.73 -12.61
N SER A 108 0.47 3.21 -12.87
CA SER A 108 0.27 4.49 -13.58
C SER A 108 0.78 5.69 -12.78
N VAL A 109 0.65 5.67 -11.45
CA VAL A 109 1.19 6.73 -10.57
C VAL A 109 2.72 6.69 -10.53
N GLU A 110 3.32 5.50 -10.56
CA GLU A 110 4.77 5.30 -10.62
C GLU A 110 5.35 5.66 -12.01
N GLN A 111 4.75 5.16 -13.10
CA GLN A 111 5.18 5.39 -14.48
C GLN A 111 5.01 6.85 -14.93
N SER A 112 3.99 7.57 -14.44
CA SER A 112 3.81 9.01 -14.73
C SER A 112 4.93 9.91 -14.17
N PHE A 113 5.91 9.33 -13.46
CA PHE A 113 7.03 10.04 -12.86
C PHE A 113 8.41 9.64 -13.43
N GLU A 114 8.50 8.56 -14.22
CA GLU A 114 9.74 8.19 -14.94
C GLU A 114 9.89 8.92 -16.30
N GLU A 115 8.98 9.85 -16.64
CA GLU A 115 9.03 10.72 -17.83
C GLU A 115 9.34 12.19 -17.51
#